data_AF-A0A1F9CFW2-F1
#
_entry.id   AF-A0A1F9CFW2-F1
#
_cell.length_a   1.000
_cell.length_b   1.000
_cell.length_c   1.000
_cell.angle_alpha   90.00
_cell.angle_beta   90.00
_cell.angle_gamma   90.00
#
_symmetry.space_group_name_H-M   'P 1'
#
loop_
_entity.id
_entity.type
_entity.pdbx_description
1 polymer ?
#
loop_
_entity_poly.entity_id
_entity_poly.type
_entity_poly.pdbx_seq_one_letter_code
_entity_poly.pdbx_strand_id
1 'polypeptide(L)'
;MALNSKRQFFLVSCILIFSLAVLISASLAAEVAVIKVNYRSAAEILPQVQDLLSPEGKASVDTRTNSLIVVDTKESLTKIQAFVASIDKLAEQVKVRFRFQEQGISTDRDISTSGRVSGEHGSVAIGRDGREGVHVRARDRVVNRQGNTESFISVMSGSSAYLWVGKDVPFTERWVYLTRRYARVVETVNFQRVETGFEVRPVVIGNNVQVEIVPRISSFDIEE
;
A
#
# COMPACT_ATOMS: atom_id res chain seq x y z
N MET A 1 28.54 40.50 73.02
CA MET A 1 29.53 40.19 71.97
C MET A 1 29.08 38.98 71.12
N ALA A 2 27.82 38.92 70.66
CA ALA A 2 27.23 37.70 70.04
C ALA A 2 26.40 37.96 68.77
N LEU A 3 26.44 39.17 68.19
CA LEU A 3 25.62 39.53 67.03
C LEU A 3 26.35 39.41 65.67
N ASN A 4 27.68 39.20 65.69
CA ASN A 4 28.49 39.14 64.46
C ASN A 4 28.62 37.73 63.84
N SER A 5 28.44 36.63 64.58
CA SER A 5 28.62 35.29 64.01
C SER A 5 27.44 34.83 63.13
N LYS A 6 26.19 35.26 63.44
CA LYS A 6 25.00 34.91 62.64
C LYS A 6 24.99 35.57 61.26
N ARG A 7 25.50 36.80 61.14
CA ARG A 7 25.65 37.51 59.85
C ARG A 7 26.72 36.89 58.95
N GLN A 8 27.82 36.40 59.54
CA GLN A 8 28.87 35.73 58.77
C GLN A 8 28.45 34.33 58.29
N PHE A 9 27.66 33.58 59.07
CA PHE A 9 27.07 32.33 58.61
C PHE A 9 26.08 32.51 57.44
N PHE A 10 25.26 33.57 57.46
CA PHE A 10 24.34 33.88 56.36
C PHE A 10 25.09 34.28 55.08
N LEU A 11 26.15 35.09 55.20
CA LEU A 11 26.97 35.50 54.05
C LEU A 11 27.72 34.32 53.41
N VAL A 12 28.31 33.43 54.21
CA VAL A 12 29.00 32.23 53.70
C VAL A 12 28.01 31.27 53.04
N SER A 13 26.81 31.08 53.63
CA SER A 13 25.76 30.27 53.01
C SER A 13 25.29 30.85 51.67
N CYS A 14 25.13 32.16 51.56
CA CYS A 14 24.78 32.81 50.28
C CYS A 14 25.88 32.66 49.24
N ILE A 15 27.15 32.79 49.61
CA ILE A 15 28.29 32.60 48.69
C ILE A 15 28.36 31.14 48.21
N LEU A 16 28.08 30.18 49.09
CA LEU A 16 28.10 28.75 48.76
C LEU A 16 26.91 28.33 47.88
N ILE A 17 25.73 28.92 48.11
CA ILE A 17 24.56 28.75 47.23
C ILE A 17 24.81 29.43 45.86
N PHE A 18 25.45 30.60 45.84
CA PHE A 18 25.78 31.29 44.61
C PHE A 18 26.85 30.54 43.80
N SER A 19 27.89 30.00 44.46
CA SER A 19 28.89 29.16 43.78
C SER A 19 28.28 27.85 43.26
N LEU A 20 27.35 27.25 44.00
CA LEU A 20 26.65 26.04 43.56
C LEU A 20 25.72 26.33 42.37
N ALA A 21 25.04 27.48 42.37
CA ALA A 21 24.23 27.93 41.23
C ALA A 21 25.08 28.18 39.98
N VAL A 22 26.26 28.78 40.12
CA VAL A 22 27.20 29.01 39.01
C VAL A 22 27.78 27.70 38.48
N LEU A 23 28.00 26.69 39.34
CA LEU A 23 28.41 25.34 38.93
C LEU A 23 27.32 24.58 38.17
N ILE A 24 26.04 24.80 38.49
CA ILE A 24 24.91 24.18 37.79
C ILE A 24 24.71 24.79 36.40
N SER A 25 24.86 26.11 36.24
CA SER A 25 24.73 26.77 34.92
C SER A 25 25.83 26.39 33.92
N ALA A 26 26.99 25.92 34.40
CA ALA A 26 28.10 25.53 33.53
C ALA A 26 27.90 24.16 32.84
N SER A 27 26.96 23.32 33.30
CA SER A 27 26.75 21.98 32.70
C SER A 27 25.83 21.97 31.48
N LEU A 28 25.31 23.13 31.05
CA LEU A 28 24.37 23.25 29.93
C LEU A 28 25.04 23.76 28.64
N ALA A 29 26.25 23.29 28.35
CA ALA A 29 26.90 23.54 27.06
C ALA A 29 26.23 22.68 25.97
N ALA A 30 25.13 23.19 25.41
CA ALA A 30 24.46 22.58 24.28
C ALA A 30 25.21 22.92 22.99
N GLU A 31 25.68 21.89 22.28
CA GLU A 31 26.35 21.99 20.99
C GLU A 31 25.36 21.62 19.88
N VAL A 32 25.50 22.25 18.71
CA VAL A 32 24.64 22.00 17.55
C VAL A 32 25.41 21.20 16.50
N ALA A 33 24.89 20.02 16.15
CA ALA A 33 25.42 19.22 15.05
C ALA A 33 24.39 19.05 13.93
N VAL A 34 24.87 19.10 12.69
CA VAL A 34 24.08 18.78 11.48
C VAL A 34 24.56 17.44 10.94
N ILE A 35 23.68 16.44 10.97
CA ILE A 35 23.97 15.08 10.54
C ILE A 35 23.20 14.80 9.26
N LYS A 36 23.92 14.59 8.15
CA LYS A 36 23.31 14.27 6.85
C LYS A 36 22.98 12.78 6.77
N VAL A 37 21.78 12.44 6.31
CA VAL A 37 21.32 11.06 6.07
C VAL A 37 21.22 10.81 4.56
N ASN A 38 21.74 9.67 4.07
CA ASN A 38 21.87 9.43 2.62
C ASN A 38 20.89 8.39 2.08
N TYR A 39 20.68 7.29 2.80
CA TYR A 39 19.92 6.12 2.31
C TYR A 39 18.54 5.97 2.97
N ARG A 40 18.27 6.77 4.01
CA ARG A 40 17.00 6.78 4.76
C ARG A 40 16.45 8.19 4.90
N SER A 41 15.17 8.30 5.22
CA SER A 41 14.56 9.59 5.57
C SER A 41 14.98 10.01 6.97
N ALA A 42 15.49 11.23 7.11
CA ALA A 42 15.79 11.83 8.41
C ALA A 42 14.54 11.89 9.32
N ALA A 43 13.34 12.01 8.74
CA ALA A 43 12.08 12.03 9.47
C ALA A 43 11.73 10.67 10.11
N GLU A 44 12.11 9.55 9.48
CA GLU A 44 11.88 8.20 10.03
C GLU A 44 12.82 7.88 11.20
N ILE A 45 14.00 8.49 11.21
CA ILE A 45 15.04 8.27 12.23
C ILE A 45 14.82 9.16 13.46
N LEU A 46 14.16 10.31 13.27
CA LEU A 46 13.95 11.31 14.32
C LEU A 46 13.41 10.74 15.65
N PRO A 47 12.40 9.84 15.70
CA PRO A 47 11.90 9.29 16.97
C PRO A 47 12.97 8.51 17.73
N GLN A 48 13.79 7.73 17.03
CA GLN A 48 14.86 6.93 17.63
C GLN A 48 16.00 7.81 18.15
N VAL A 49 16.25 8.93 17.48
CA VAL A 49 17.22 9.93 17.92
C VAL A 49 16.70 10.67 19.15
N GLN A 50 15.39 10.96 19.23
CA GLN A 50 14.77 11.60 20.40
C GLN A 50 14.94 10.76 21.67
N ASP A 51 14.83 9.44 21.58
CA ASP A 51 15.07 8.52 22.71
C ASP A 51 16.53 8.54 23.21
N LEU A 52 17.47 8.98 22.37
CA LEU A 52 18.90 9.09 22.69
C LEU A 52 19.33 10.49 23.14
N LEU A 53 18.40 11.46 23.15
CA LEU A 53 18.69 12.82 23.60
C LEU A 53 18.82 12.89 25.13
N SER A 54 19.59 13.87 25.60
CA SER A 54 19.57 14.28 26.99
C SER A 54 18.25 14.99 27.34
N PRO A 55 17.92 15.18 28.63
CA PRO A 55 16.68 15.84 29.05
C PRO A 55 16.44 17.24 28.47
N GLU A 56 17.52 17.96 28.13
CA GLU A 56 17.50 19.31 27.55
C GLU A 56 17.77 19.31 26.03
N GLY A 57 18.00 18.13 25.46
CA GLY A 57 18.33 17.96 24.05
C GLY A 57 17.15 18.23 23.14
N LYS A 58 17.41 18.78 21.95
CA LYS A 58 16.41 19.00 20.90
C LYS A 58 16.89 18.44 19.58
N ALA A 59 16.02 17.70 18.89
CA ALA A 59 16.26 17.25 17.52
C ALA A 59 15.18 17.79 16.59
N SER A 60 15.60 18.24 15.40
CA SER A 60 14.74 18.69 14.32
C SER A 60 15.23 18.11 12.99
N VAL A 61 14.36 18.10 11.99
CA VAL A 61 14.66 17.57 10.66
C VAL A 61 14.55 18.69 9.63
N ASP A 62 15.58 18.83 8.80
CA ASP A 62 15.47 19.56 7.55
C ASP A 62 15.09 18.59 6.42
N THR A 63 13.81 18.61 6.05
CA THR A 63 13.25 17.73 5.01
C THR A 63 13.79 18.05 3.61
N ARG A 64 14.27 19.27 3.36
CA ARG A 64 14.79 19.68 2.05
C ARG A 64 16.17 19.11 1.78
N THR A 65 17.02 19.03 2.81
CA THR A 65 18.39 18.49 2.70
C THR A 65 18.54 17.08 3.24
N ASN A 66 17.46 16.50 3.77
CA ASN A 66 17.44 15.21 4.44
C ASN A 66 18.50 15.12 5.56
N SER A 67 18.56 16.16 6.40
CA SER A 67 19.52 16.28 7.49
C SER A 67 18.83 16.39 8.85
N LEU A 68 19.45 15.79 9.87
CA LEU A 68 19.07 15.92 11.27
C LEU A 68 19.85 17.07 11.90
N ILE A 69 19.15 18.00 12.54
CA ILE A 69 19.73 19.08 13.32
C ILE A 69 19.53 18.68 14.78
N VAL A 70 20.62 18.40 15.48
CA VAL A 70 20.61 17.94 16.87
C VAL A 70 21.33 18.95 17.74
N VAL A 71 20.69 19.34 18.83
CA VAL A 71 21.19 20.26 19.84
C VAL A 71 21.28 19.51 21.16
N ASP A 72 22.49 19.15 21.58
CA ASP A 72 22.71 18.37 22.79
C ASP A 72 24.18 18.49 23.27
N THR A 73 24.53 17.83 24.37
CA THR A 73 25.89 17.65 24.86
C THR A 73 26.76 16.90 23.84
N LYS A 74 28.06 17.20 23.83
CA LYS A 74 29.04 16.57 22.94
C LYS A 74 29.06 15.02 23.03
N GLU A 75 28.83 14.48 24.22
CA GLU A 75 28.75 13.04 24.45
C GLU A 75 27.53 12.41 23.75
N SER A 76 26.35 13.03 23.89
CA SER A 76 25.13 12.60 23.19
C SER A 76 25.29 12.70 21.68
N LEU A 77 25.85 13.81 21.17
CA LEU A 77 26.07 14.00 19.74
C LEU A 77 26.96 12.90 19.13
N THR A 78 28.02 12.51 19.83
CA THR A 78 28.91 11.43 19.39
C THR A 78 28.17 10.09 19.31
N LYS A 79 27.33 9.78 20.31
CA LYS A 79 26.49 8.57 20.32
C LYS A 79 25.47 8.58 19.19
N ILE A 80 24.79 9.70 18.99
CA ILE A 80 23.78 9.87 17.93
C ILE A 80 24.43 9.75 16.55
N GLN A 81 25.60 10.35 16.34
CA GLN A 81 26.34 10.24 15.07
C GLN A 81 26.75 8.80 14.78
N ALA A 82 27.26 8.08 15.78
CA ALA A 82 27.59 6.66 15.63
C ALA A 82 26.35 5.80 15.35
N PHE A 83 25.24 6.10 16.02
CA PHE A 83 23.96 5.43 15.78
C PHE A 83 23.45 5.65 14.35
N VAL A 84 23.38 6.90 13.89
CA VAL A 84 22.95 7.25 12.53
C VAL A 84 23.84 6.57 11.49
N ALA A 85 25.17 6.58 11.68
CA ALA A 85 26.10 5.90 10.78
C ALA A 85 25.91 4.37 10.74
N SER A 86 25.42 3.76 11.83
CA SER A 86 25.18 2.31 11.89
C SER A 86 23.92 1.87 11.11
N ILE A 87 22.92 2.76 11.01
CA ILE A 87 21.62 2.50 10.36
C ILE A 87 21.51 3.08 8.94
N ASP A 88 22.28 4.13 8.61
CA ASP A 88 22.34 4.75 7.28
C ASP A 88 23.18 3.89 6.32
N LYS A 89 22.66 2.70 6.02
CA LYS A 89 23.24 1.74 5.10
C LYS A 89 22.41 1.64 3.83
N LEU A 90 23.08 1.34 2.71
CA LEU A 90 22.42 1.05 1.45
C LEU A 90 21.45 -0.13 1.61
N ALA A 91 20.17 0.09 1.33
CA ALA A 91 19.17 -0.98 1.36
C ALA A 91 19.33 -1.89 0.13
N GLU A 92 19.15 -3.18 0.34
CA GLU A 92 19.19 -4.17 -0.72
C GLU A 92 17.96 -4.07 -1.63
N GLN A 93 18.17 -4.23 -2.94
CA GLN A 93 17.10 -4.22 -3.93
C GLN A 93 16.61 -5.64 -4.18
N VAL A 94 15.30 -5.86 -4.06
CA VAL A 94 14.65 -7.16 -4.29
C VAL A 94 13.82 -7.09 -5.56
N LYS A 95 14.06 -8.02 -6.48
CA LYS A 95 13.18 -8.23 -7.65
C LYS A 95 12.19 -9.35 -7.34
N VAL A 96 10.91 -9.01 -7.26
CA VAL A 96 9.83 -9.97 -7.02
C VAL A 96 9.15 -10.29 -8.35
N ARG A 97 9.02 -11.59 -8.66
CA ARG A 97 8.35 -12.09 -9.88
C ARG A 97 7.04 -12.79 -9.49
N PHE A 98 5.96 -12.38 -10.12
CA PHE A 98 4.63 -12.99 -10.01
C PHE A 98 4.33 -13.81 -11.26
N ARG A 99 3.75 -14.98 -11.07
CA ARG A 99 3.24 -15.83 -12.14
C ARG A 99 1.79 -16.17 -11.82
N PHE A 100 0.89 -15.76 -12.71
CA PHE A 100 -0.53 -16.08 -12.67
C PHE A 100 -0.81 -17.21 -13.64
N GLN A 101 -1.39 -18.29 -13.13
CA GLN A 101 -1.83 -19.43 -13.92
C GLN A 101 -3.34 -19.57 -13.74
N GLU A 102 -4.10 -19.20 -14.76
CA GLU A 102 -5.55 -19.39 -14.81
C GLU A 102 -5.84 -20.72 -15.52
N GLN A 103 -6.53 -21.62 -14.82
CA GLN A 103 -7.00 -22.89 -15.37
C GLN A 103 -8.50 -23.00 -15.11
N GLY A 104 -9.30 -22.77 -16.16
CA GLY A 104 -10.75 -22.84 -16.10
C GLY A 104 -11.30 -23.81 -17.13
N ILE A 105 -12.06 -24.80 -16.67
CA ILE A 105 -12.86 -25.68 -17.53
C ILE A 105 -14.30 -25.20 -17.42
N SER A 106 -14.83 -24.62 -18.49
CA SER A 106 -16.26 -24.31 -18.58
C SER A 106 -16.95 -25.31 -19.50
N THR A 107 -17.93 -26.02 -18.96
CA THR A 107 -18.80 -26.93 -19.70
C THR A 107 -20.16 -26.28 -19.83
N ASP A 108 -20.55 -25.97 -21.07
CA ASP A 108 -21.85 -25.41 -21.39
C ASP A 108 -22.70 -26.47 -22.09
N ARG A 109 -23.86 -26.78 -21.52
CA ARG A 109 -24.77 -27.81 -22.04
C ARG A 109 -26.13 -27.18 -22.33
N ASP A 110 -26.37 -26.96 -23.61
CA ASP A 110 -27.65 -26.44 -24.08
C ASP A 110 -28.52 -27.58 -24.60
N ILE A 111 -29.78 -27.60 -24.18
CA ILE A 111 -30.84 -28.38 -24.83
C ILE A 111 -31.92 -27.38 -25.23
N SER A 112 -32.18 -27.26 -26.54
CA SER A 112 -33.26 -26.41 -27.04
C SER A 112 -34.22 -27.19 -27.92
N THR A 113 -35.50 -26.84 -27.81
CA THR A 113 -36.59 -27.39 -28.61
C THR A 113 -37.26 -26.26 -29.37
N SER A 114 -37.29 -26.35 -30.69
CA SER A 114 -38.04 -25.44 -31.55
C SER A 114 -39.06 -26.22 -32.37
N GLY A 115 -40.14 -25.55 -32.77
CA GLY A 115 -41.20 -26.17 -33.56
C GLY A 115 -41.92 -25.15 -34.41
N ARG A 116 -42.16 -25.44 -35.69
CA ARG A 116 -42.98 -24.60 -36.57
C ARG A 116 -43.97 -25.44 -37.34
N VAL A 117 -45.21 -24.97 -37.38
CA VAL A 117 -46.29 -25.56 -38.18
C VAL A 117 -46.86 -24.45 -39.06
N SER A 118 -46.85 -24.66 -40.37
CA SER A 118 -47.42 -23.74 -41.35
C SER A 118 -48.61 -24.39 -42.04
N GLY A 119 -49.70 -23.63 -42.18
CA GLY A 119 -50.88 -24.01 -42.95
C GLY A 119 -51.23 -22.94 -43.98
N GLU A 120 -52.26 -23.21 -44.78
CA GLU A 120 -52.71 -22.35 -45.89
C GLU A 120 -53.08 -20.92 -45.46
N HIS A 121 -53.53 -20.73 -44.22
CA HIS A 121 -54.02 -19.45 -43.69
C HIS A 121 -53.17 -18.88 -42.54
N GLY A 122 -51.99 -19.45 -42.25
CA GLY A 122 -51.13 -18.94 -41.18
C GLY A 122 -50.06 -19.91 -40.71
N SER A 123 -49.13 -19.44 -39.88
CA SER A 123 -48.06 -20.27 -39.31
C SER A 123 -47.84 -19.94 -37.84
N VAL A 124 -47.64 -20.97 -37.03
CA VAL A 124 -47.29 -20.85 -35.61
C VAL A 124 -45.89 -21.42 -35.42
N ALA A 125 -45.01 -20.66 -34.77
CA ALA A 125 -43.64 -21.07 -34.49
C ALA A 125 -43.32 -20.84 -33.01
N ILE A 126 -42.59 -21.79 -32.42
CA ILE A 126 -42.05 -21.76 -31.06
C ILE A 126 -40.54 -21.87 -31.20
N GLY A 127 -39.80 -20.87 -30.72
CA GLY A 127 -38.35 -20.75 -30.87
C GLY A 127 -37.92 -19.97 -32.12
N ARG A 128 -36.60 -19.85 -32.32
CA ARG A 128 -35.98 -18.97 -33.34
C ARG A 128 -35.68 -19.64 -34.68
N ASP A 129 -36.06 -20.91 -34.86
CA ASP A 129 -35.68 -21.67 -36.06
C ASP A 129 -36.71 -21.51 -37.18
N GLY A 130 -36.24 -21.31 -38.41
CA GLY A 130 -37.08 -20.94 -39.57
C GLY A 130 -37.65 -22.12 -40.34
N ARG A 131 -37.39 -23.35 -39.90
CA ARG A 131 -37.75 -24.59 -40.60
C ARG A 131 -39.02 -25.19 -40.02
N GLU A 132 -39.83 -25.78 -40.89
CA GLU A 132 -41.07 -26.47 -40.52
C GLU A 132 -40.77 -27.84 -39.88
N GLY A 133 -41.54 -28.20 -38.86
CA GLY A 133 -41.34 -29.40 -38.04
C GLY A 133 -40.84 -29.10 -36.63
N VAL A 134 -40.64 -30.17 -35.85
CA VAL A 134 -40.10 -30.11 -34.48
C VAL A 134 -38.61 -30.43 -34.52
N HIS A 135 -37.79 -29.55 -33.94
CA HIS A 135 -36.34 -29.68 -33.88
C HIS A 135 -35.87 -29.70 -32.43
N VAL A 136 -35.06 -30.70 -32.10
CA VAL A 136 -34.37 -30.80 -30.81
C VAL A 136 -32.88 -30.64 -31.06
N ARG A 137 -32.26 -29.66 -30.40
CA ARG A 137 -30.83 -29.39 -30.50
C ARG A 137 -30.19 -29.56 -29.13
N ALA A 138 -29.33 -30.55 -28.99
CA ALA A 138 -28.42 -30.68 -27.87
C ALA A 138 -27.03 -30.18 -28.30
N ARG A 139 -26.42 -29.29 -27.52
CA ARG A 139 -25.06 -28.79 -27.72
C ARG A 139 -24.29 -28.98 -26.43
N ASP A 140 -23.15 -29.66 -26.51
CA ASP A 140 -22.16 -29.72 -25.44
C ASP A 140 -20.93 -28.95 -25.91
N ARG A 141 -20.57 -27.88 -25.20
CA ARG A 141 -19.42 -27.02 -25.50
C ARG A 141 -18.49 -27.01 -24.30
N VAL A 142 -17.34 -27.66 -24.46
CA VAL A 142 -16.23 -27.57 -23.51
C VAL A 142 -15.29 -26.46 -23.99
N VAL A 143 -15.19 -25.37 -23.23
CA VAL A 143 -14.17 -24.34 -23.45
C VAL A 143 -13.10 -24.49 -22.38
N ASN A 144 -11.87 -24.75 -22.82
CA ASN A 144 -10.71 -24.79 -21.95
C ASN A 144 -10.04 -23.41 -22.01
N ARG A 145 -10.02 -22.68 -20.90
CA ARG A 145 -9.28 -21.40 -20.78
C ARG A 145 -7.99 -21.66 -20.02
N GLN A 146 -6.88 -21.49 -20.72
CA GLN A 146 -5.53 -21.49 -20.15
C GLN A 146 -4.91 -20.10 -20.34
N GLY A 147 -4.68 -19.40 -19.25
CA GLY A 147 -4.03 -18.09 -19.23
C GLY A 147 -2.74 -18.15 -18.41
N ASN A 148 -1.63 -17.68 -18.98
CA ASN A 148 -0.38 -17.47 -18.23
C ASN A 148 -0.01 -15.99 -18.31
N THR A 149 0.21 -15.35 -17.16
CA THR A 149 0.67 -13.95 -17.10
C THR A 149 1.82 -13.85 -16.10
N GLU A 150 2.96 -13.35 -16.56
CA GLU A 150 4.12 -13.09 -15.71
C GLU A 150 4.31 -11.58 -15.53
N SER A 151 4.64 -11.16 -14.31
CA SER A 151 4.91 -9.75 -13.98
C SER A 151 6.06 -9.66 -13.00
N PHE A 152 6.82 -8.56 -13.06
CA PHE A 152 7.94 -8.34 -12.15
C PHE A 152 7.91 -6.92 -11.60
N ILE A 153 8.29 -6.77 -10.33
CA ILE A 153 8.46 -5.49 -9.67
C ILE A 153 9.79 -5.49 -8.92
N SER A 154 10.47 -4.35 -8.90
CA SER A 154 11.74 -4.18 -8.17
C SER A 154 11.54 -3.18 -7.06
N VAL A 155 11.82 -3.58 -5.81
CA VAL A 155 11.50 -2.82 -4.60
C VAL A 155 12.69 -2.86 -3.65
N MET A 156 12.90 -1.79 -2.89
CA MET A 156 13.90 -1.77 -1.83
C MET A 156 13.40 -2.54 -0.60
N SER A 157 14.29 -3.24 0.09
CA SER A 157 14.00 -3.94 1.33
C SER A 157 13.34 -3.01 2.36
N GLY A 158 12.15 -3.38 2.84
CA GLY A 158 11.34 -2.63 3.80
C GLY A 158 10.22 -1.77 3.20
N SER A 159 10.31 -1.43 1.91
CA SER A 159 9.35 -0.56 1.22
C SER A 159 8.18 -1.33 0.61
N SER A 160 6.99 -0.73 0.61
CA SER A 160 5.81 -1.27 -0.08
C SER A 160 5.81 -0.86 -1.55
N ALA A 161 5.42 -1.78 -2.42
CA ALA A 161 5.14 -1.48 -3.82
C ALA A 161 3.83 -2.14 -4.26
N TYR A 162 3.13 -1.47 -5.18
CA TYR A 162 1.83 -1.90 -5.68
C TYR A 162 1.94 -2.26 -7.17
N LEU A 163 1.39 -3.41 -7.55
CA LEU A 163 1.23 -3.83 -8.93
C LEU A 163 -0.27 -3.98 -9.22
N TRP A 164 -0.77 -3.31 -10.28
CA TRP A 164 -2.14 -3.49 -10.76
C TRP A 164 -2.10 -4.10 -12.16
N VAL A 165 -2.82 -5.21 -12.35
CA VAL A 165 -3.01 -5.87 -13.65
C VAL A 165 -4.51 -5.99 -13.89
N GLY A 166 -5.04 -5.18 -14.81
CA GLY A 166 -6.47 -5.12 -15.10
C GLY A 166 -6.79 -5.24 -16.58
N LYS A 167 -8.04 -5.61 -16.88
CA LYS A 167 -8.61 -5.59 -18.23
C LYS A 167 -9.91 -4.76 -18.20
N ASP A 168 -10.08 -3.87 -19.18
CA ASP A 168 -11.35 -3.16 -19.37
C ASP A 168 -12.31 -4.11 -20.10
N VAL A 169 -13.32 -4.63 -19.39
CA VAL A 169 -14.31 -5.55 -19.97
C VAL A 169 -15.50 -4.74 -20.45
N PRO A 170 -15.85 -4.79 -21.76
CA PRO A 170 -17.07 -4.14 -22.25
C PRO A 170 -18.29 -4.91 -21.72
N PHE A 171 -19.18 -4.19 -21.05
CA PHE A 171 -20.45 -4.70 -20.55
C PHE A 171 -21.60 -4.07 -21.33
N THR A 172 -22.39 -4.89 -22.01
CA THR A 172 -23.54 -4.40 -22.78
C THR A 172 -24.79 -4.45 -21.92
N GLU A 173 -25.23 -3.29 -21.45
CA GLU A 173 -26.54 -3.14 -20.82
C GLU A 173 -27.62 -3.10 -21.90
N ARG A 174 -28.68 -3.90 -21.75
CA ARG A 174 -29.81 -3.91 -22.67
C ARG A 174 -31.10 -3.54 -21.96
N TRP A 175 -31.60 -2.34 -22.24
CA TRP A 175 -32.86 -1.84 -21.70
C TRP A 175 -33.98 -1.98 -22.72
N VAL A 176 -35.11 -2.58 -22.32
CA VAL A 176 -36.30 -2.70 -23.18
C VAL A 176 -37.36 -1.73 -22.70
N TYR A 177 -37.57 -0.65 -23.46
CA TYR A 177 -38.66 0.28 -23.22
C TYR A 177 -39.93 -0.25 -23.88
N LEU A 178 -40.86 -0.74 -23.06
CA LEU A 178 -42.19 -1.17 -23.50
C LEU A 178 -43.13 0.04 -23.54
N THR A 179 -43.48 0.50 -24.75
CA THR A 179 -44.54 1.50 -24.97
C THR A 179 -45.80 0.81 -25.49
N ARG A 180 -46.98 1.44 -25.34
CA ARG A 180 -48.30 0.84 -25.65
C ARG A 180 -48.45 0.24 -27.07
N ARG A 181 -47.59 0.59 -28.03
CA ARG A 181 -47.57 0.03 -29.40
C ARG A 181 -46.21 -0.46 -29.90
N TYR A 182 -45.11 -0.24 -29.16
CA TYR A 182 -43.76 -0.59 -29.61
C TYR A 182 -42.83 -0.95 -28.45
N ALA A 183 -41.94 -1.92 -28.66
CA ALA A 183 -40.82 -2.20 -27.77
C ALA A 183 -39.54 -1.62 -28.38
N ARG A 184 -38.85 -0.73 -27.66
CA ARG A 184 -37.55 -0.18 -28.06
C ARG A 184 -36.45 -0.80 -27.22
N VAL A 185 -35.56 -1.54 -27.86
CA VAL A 185 -34.36 -2.10 -27.24
C VAL A 185 -33.22 -1.11 -27.38
N VAL A 186 -32.66 -0.66 -26.27
CA VAL A 186 -31.48 0.22 -26.23
C VAL A 186 -30.35 -0.58 -25.62
N GLU A 187 -29.31 -0.82 -26.42
CA GLU A 187 -28.06 -1.44 -25.98
C GLU A 187 -27.03 -0.34 -25.74
N THR A 188 -26.48 -0.27 -24.53
CA THR A 188 -25.42 0.68 -24.17
C THR A 188 -24.23 -0.11 -23.67
N VAL A 189 -23.08 0.08 -24.32
CA VAL A 189 -21.82 -0.54 -23.90
C VAL A 189 -21.20 0.35 -22.83
N ASN A 190 -21.12 -0.17 -21.62
CA ASN A 190 -20.41 0.45 -20.50
C ASN A 190 -19.13 -0.33 -20.24
N PHE A 191 -17.99 0.34 -20.19
CA PHE A 191 -16.72 -0.33 -19.90
C PHE A 191 -16.54 -0.39 -18.39
N GLN A 192 -16.54 -1.60 -17.84
CA GLN A 192 -16.22 -1.81 -16.43
C GLN A 192 -14.77 -2.27 -16.30
N ARG A 193 -14.02 -1.53 -15.48
CA ARG A 193 -12.62 -1.83 -15.21
C ARG A 193 -12.51 -2.89 -14.11
N VAL A 194 -11.98 -4.05 -14.46
CA VAL A 194 -11.67 -5.12 -13.49
C VAL A 194 -10.17 -5.06 -13.21
N GLU A 195 -9.81 -4.82 -11.95
CA GLU A 195 -8.42 -4.68 -11.51
C GLU A 195 -8.05 -5.83 -10.56
N THR A 196 -7.08 -6.65 -10.97
CA THR A 196 -6.42 -7.63 -10.09
C THR A 196 -5.06 -7.06 -9.72
N GLY A 197 -4.88 -6.67 -8.47
CA GLY A 197 -3.67 -6.06 -7.97
C GLY A 197 -3.08 -6.79 -6.76
N PHE A 198 -1.82 -6.48 -6.45
CA PHE A 198 -1.12 -6.98 -5.27
C PHE A 198 -0.27 -5.86 -4.69
N GLU A 199 -0.33 -5.74 -3.37
CA GLU A 199 0.63 -4.96 -2.60
C GLU A 199 1.69 -5.92 -2.05
N VAL A 200 2.95 -5.54 -2.21
CA VAL A 200 4.09 -6.40 -1.92
C VAL A 200 5.10 -5.62 -1.10
N ARG A 201 5.51 -6.21 0.02
CA ARG A 201 6.51 -5.64 0.92
C ARG A 201 7.57 -6.69 1.25
N PRO A 202 8.75 -6.64 0.60
CA PRO A 202 9.85 -7.54 0.90
C PRO A 202 10.74 -6.95 2.00
N VAL A 203 11.20 -7.78 2.93
CA VAL A 203 12.18 -7.44 3.98
C VAL A 203 13.28 -8.49 3.96
N VAL A 204 14.51 -8.05 3.70
CA VAL A 204 15.70 -8.92 3.72
C VAL A 204 16.25 -9.03 5.14
N ILE A 205 16.40 -10.27 5.62
CA ILE A 205 16.93 -10.61 6.93
C ILE A 205 18.07 -11.62 6.72
N GLY A 206 19.31 -11.13 6.74
CA GLY A 206 20.50 -11.94 6.46
C GLY A 206 20.42 -12.54 5.06
N ASN A 207 20.37 -13.87 4.97
CA ASN A 207 20.28 -14.60 3.70
C ASN A 207 18.85 -14.91 3.25
N ASN A 208 17.84 -14.53 4.03
CA ASN A 208 16.44 -14.85 3.75
C ASN A 208 15.65 -13.58 3.43
N VAL A 209 14.64 -13.69 2.55
CA VAL A 209 13.72 -12.60 2.24
C VAL A 209 12.33 -12.96 2.76
N GLN A 210 11.83 -12.20 3.72
CA GLN A 210 10.44 -12.26 4.16
C GLN A 210 9.61 -11.39 3.22
N VAL A 211 8.52 -11.92 2.67
CA VAL A 211 7.67 -11.18 1.75
C VAL A 211 6.24 -11.18 2.29
N GLU A 212 5.69 -9.99 2.47
CA GLU A 212 4.26 -9.80 2.74
C GLU A 212 3.56 -9.46 1.42
N ILE A 213 2.48 -10.18 1.12
CA ILE A 213 1.70 -10.01 -0.11
C ILE A 213 0.24 -9.83 0.29
N VAL A 214 -0.34 -8.69 -0.07
CA VAL A 214 -1.77 -8.41 0.14
C VAL A 214 -2.46 -8.39 -1.22
N PRO A 215 -3.25 -9.43 -1.56
CA PRO A 215 -4.01 -9.45 -2.81
C PRO A 215 -5.16 -8.44 -2.76
N ARG A 216 -5.37 -7.75 -3.87
CA ARG A 216 -6.49 -6.85 -4.12
C ARG A 216 -7.22 -7.35 -5.36
N ILE A 217 -8.28 -8.11 -5.17
CA ILE A 217 -9.08 -8.65 -6.28
C ILE A 217 -10.42 -7.91 -6.27
N SER A 218 -10.76 -7.24 -7.37
CA SER A 218 -12.16 -6.95 -7.67
C SER A 218 -12.74 -8.10 -8.49
N SER A 219 -13.68 -8.85 -7.89
CA SER A 219 -14.48 -9.83 -8.62
C SER A 219 -15.75 -9.16 -9.15
N PHE A 220 -16.18 -9.60 -10.32
CA PHE A 220 -17.49 -9.31 -10.86
C PHE A 220 -18.37 -10.52 -10.60
N ASP A 221 -19.34 -10.39 -9.69
CA ASP A 221 -20.39 -11.39 -9.52
C ASP A 221 -21.52 -11.05 -10.50
N ILE A 222 -21.77 -11.95 -11.44
CA ILE A 222 -22.97 -11.91 -12.28
C ILE A 222 -24.11 -12.38 -11.38
N GLU A 223 -24.91 -11.46 -10.87
CA GLU A 223 -26.26 -11.83 -10.41
C GLU A 223 -27.10 -12.11 -11.68
N GLU A 224 -27.54 -13.36 -11.79
CA GLU A 224 -28.32 -13.90 -12.91
C GLU A 224 -29.82 -13.55 -12.81
#